data_AF-A0A7C6IZ96-F1
#
_entry.id   AF-A0A7C6IZ96-F1
#
_cell.length_a   1.000
_cell.length_b   1.000
_cell.length_c   1.000
_cell.angle_alpha   90.00
_cell.angle_beta   90.00
_cell.angle_gamma   90.00
#
_symmetry.space_group_name_H-M   'P 1'
#
loop_
_entity.id
_entity.type
_entity.pdbx_description
1 polymer ?
#
loop_
_entity_poly.entity_id
_entity_poly.type
_entity_poly.pdbx_seq_one_letter_code
_entity_poly.pdbx_strand_id
1 'polypeptide(L)'
;KQGMKMAAVGRIQTGNYTNKEGQKVYTTDVVLEEVEFAESKNASSGSSNYGQSGGNNDFKPEPSSAMGDGFMNIPDGIDEELPFN
;
A
#
# COMPACT_ATOMS: atom_id res chain seq x y z
N LYS A 1 7.36 -18.82 -0.78
CA LYS A 1 6.37 -18.65 -1.88
C LYS A 1 6.89 -17.58 -2.83
N GLN A 2 6.82 -17.81 -4.14
CA GLN A 2 7.15 -16.79 -5.13
C GLN A 2 6.00 -15.79 -5.28
N GLY A 3 6.30 -14.53 -5.57
CA GLY A 3 5.30 -13.48 -5.81
C GLY A 3 4.78 -12.74 -4.57
N MET A 4 5.37 -12.98 -3.39
CA MET A 4 5.00 -12.28 -2.16
C MET A 4 5.66 -10.90 -2.10
N LYS A 5 4.90 -9.87 -1.69
CA LYS A 5 5.42 -8.50 -1.52
C LYS A 5 6.20 -8.38 -0.23
N MET A 6 7.36 -7.74 -0.32
CA MET A 6 8.31 -7.62 0.80
C MET A 6 8.94 -6.22 0.77
N ALA A 7 9.18 -5.67 1.95
CA ALA A 7 10.08 -4.55 2.16
C ALA A 7 11.40 -5.10 2.71
N ALA A 8 12.53 -4.58 2.26
CA ALA A 8 13.82 -5.06 2.72
C ALA A 8 14.82 -3.91 2.87
N VAL A 9 15.68 -4.01 3.88
CA VAL A 9 16.81 -3.11 4.14
C VAL A 9 18.09 -3.90 3.95
N GLY A 10 19.02 -3.29 3.23
CA GLY A 10 20.12 -3.98 2.59
C GLY A 10 21.28 -3.05 2.27
N ARG A 11 22.34 -3.65 1.75
CA ARG A 11 23.41 -2.96 1.03
C ARG A 11 23.55 -3.50 -0.39
N ILE A 12 24.01 -2.63 -1.28
CA ILE A 12 24.35 -3.00 -2.65
C ILE A 12 25.84 -3.34 -2.70
N GLN A 13 26.16 -4.44 -3.37
CA GLN A 13 27.53 -4.85 -3.67
C GLN A 13 27.70 -4.94 -5.18
N THR A 14 28.69 -4.24 -5.72
CA THR A 14 29.01 -4.32 -7.15
C THR A 14 30.24 -5.17 -7.37
N GLY A 15 30.17 -6.10 -8.31
CA GLY A 15 31.26 -6.98 -8.69
C GLY A 15 31.51 -6.96 -10.20
N ASN A 16 32.53 -7.69 -10.63
CA ASN A 16 32.68 -8.05 -12.04
C ASN A 16 33.42 -9.37 -12.17
N TYR A 17 33.18 -10.08 -13.26
CA TYR A 17 33.92 -11.27 -13.65
C TYR A 17 34.14 -11.29 -15.17
N THR A 18 35.12 -12.07 -15.62
CA THR A 18 35.35 -12.29 -17.04
C THR A 18 34.66 -13.58 -17.46
N ASN A 19 33.77 -13.53 -18.44
CA ASN A 19 33.11 -14.72 -18.97
C ASN A 19 34.05 -15.53 -19.87
N LYS A 20 33.60 -16.70 -20.35
CA LYS A 20 34.42 -17.60 -21.19
C LYS A 20 34.85 -16.98 -22.53
N GLU A 21 34.18 -15.92 -22.97
CA GLU A 21 34.44 -15.20 -24.22
C GLU A 21 35.39 -14.02 -24.01
N GLY A 22 35.91 -13.84 -22.78
CA GLY A 22 36.81 -12.73 -22.46
C GLY A 22 36.10 -11.40 -22.17
N GLN A 23 34.77 -11.37 -22.14
CA GLN A 23 34.01 -10.15 -21.86
C GLN A 23 33.93 -9.90 -20.36
N LYS A 24 34.17 -8.66 -19.92
CA LYS A 24 33.96 -8.23 -18.53
C LYS A 24 32.47 -8.00 -18.29
N VAL A 25 31.90 -8.77 -17.37
CA VAL A 25 30.50 -8.69 -16.93
C VAL A 25 30.46 -8.04 -15.55
N TYR A 26 29.66 -6.99 -15.39
CA TYR A 26 29.44 -6.33 -14.11
C TYR A 26 28.23 -6.93 -13.39
N THR A 27 28.33 -7.14 -12.10
CA THR A 27 27.26 -7.67 -11.25
C THR A 27 26.83 -6.62 -10.24
N THR A 28 25.56 -6.63 -9.89
CA THR A 28 25.00 -5.85 -8.79
C THR A 28 24.22 -6.83 -7.93
N ASP A 29 24.78 -7.12 -6.77
CA ASP A 29 24.23 -8.03 -5.79
C ASP A 29 23.59 -7.21 -4.66
N VAL A 30 22.38 -7.59 -4.28
CA VAL A 30 21.64 -6.93 -3.18
C VAL A 30 21.68 -7.87 -1.98
N VAL A 31 22.39 -7.46 -0.94
CA VAL A 31 22.50 -8.22 0.32
C VAL A 31 21.52 -7.62 1.31
N LEU A 32 20.60 -8.45 1.82
CA LEU A 32 19.54 -8.01 2.73
C LEU A 32 19.95 -8.30 4.18
N GLU A 33 19.83 -7.31 5.06
CA GLU A 33 20.00 -7.48 6.51
C GLU A 33 18.64 -7.64 7.21
N GLU A 34 17.62 -6.88 6.78
CA GLU A 34 16.27 -6.94 7.35
C GLU A 34 15.22 -7.11 6.27
N VAL A 35 14.18 -7.88 6.59
CA VAL A 35 13.12 -8.26 5.65
C VAL A 35 11.77 -8.30 6.36
N GLU A 36 10.80 -7.58 5.81
CA GLU A 36 9.41 -7.53 6.28
C GLU A 36 8.43 -7.91 5.16
N PHE A 37 7.36 -8.61 5.50
CA PHE A 37 6.30 -8.95 4.54
C PHE A 37 5.26 -7.84 4.48
N ALA A 38 5.13 -7.22 3.31
CA ALA A 38 4.22 -6.09 3.10
C ALA A 38 2.83 -6.57 2.65
N GLU A 39 2.17 -7.37 3.49
CA GLU A 39 0.81 -7.85 3.23
C GLU A 39 -0.23 -6.86 3.79
N SER A 40 -1.31 -6.59 3.05
CA SER A 40 -2.47 -5.92 3.63
C SER A 40 -3.36 -6.95 4.32
N LYS A 41 -4.02 -6.57 5.42
CA LYS A 41 -5.01 -7.43 6.10
C LYS A 41 -6.10 -7.95 5.13
N ASN A 42 -6.46 -7.15 4.10
CA ASN A 42 -7.43 -7.54 3.08
C ASN A 42 -6.91 -8.59 2.08
N ALA A 43 -5.59 -8.70 1.90
CA ALA A 43 -4.98 -9.72 1.03
C ALA A 43 -4.90 -11.11 1.71
N SER A 44 -4.90 -11.14 3.05
CA SER A 44 -4.91 -12.38 3.84
C SER A 44 -6.27 -13.09 3.81
N SER A 45 -7.36 -12.34 3.68
CA SER A 45 -8.75 -12.85 3.70
C SER A 45 -9.30 -13.33 2.34
N GLY A 46 -8.51 -13.29 1.26
CA GLY A 46 -8.97 -13.59 -0.11
C GLY A 46 -9.15 -15.07 -0.46
N SER A 47 -8.93 -16.01 0.48
CA SER A 47 -8.96 -17.46 0.19
C SER A 47 -9.78 -18.29 1.18
N SER A 48 -10.69 -17.66 1.92
CA SER A 48 -11.64 -18.36 2.80
C SER A 48 -13.06 -18.19 2.27
N ASN A 49 -13.43 -19.09 1.37
CA ASN A 49 -14.81 -19.39 1.03
C ASN A 49 -15.61 -19.69 2.30
N TYR A 50 -16.54 -18.81 2.69
CA TYR A 50 -17.66 -19.16 3.54
C TYR A 50 -18.88 -18.33 3.12
N GLY A 51 -19.79 -18.99 2.41
CA GLY A 51 -21.20 -18.66 2.51
C GLY A 51 -21.72 -18.92 3.93
N GLN A 52 -22.97 -18.51 4.14
CA GLN A 52 -23.85 -18.80 5.27
C GLN A 52 -23.91 -17.74 6.39
N SER A 53 -25.17 -17.40 6.69
CA SER A 53 -25.71 -16.64 7.83
C SER A 53 -25.79 -15.13 7.62
N GLY A 54 -26.95 -14.53 7.30
CA GLY A 54 -28.28 -14.87 7.79
C GLY A 54 -28.46 -14.27 9.19
N GLY A 55 -29.10 -13.11 9.24
CA GLY A 55 -29.76 -12.49 10.40
C GLY A 55 -28.89 -12.12 11.59
N ASN A 56 -28.55 -10.83 11.71
CA ASN A 56 -28.70 -10.13 12.99
C ASN A 56 -28.86 -8.62 12.72
N ASN A 57 -30.09 -8.16 12.98
CA ASN A 57 -30.47 -6.76 12.98
C ASN A 57 -29.98 -6.16 14.29
N ASP A 58 -28.79 -5.56 14.28
CA ASP A 58 -28.32 -4.72 15.38
C ASP A 58 -28.45 -3.25 15.00
N PHE A 59 -29.21 -2.55 15.83
CA PHE A 59 -29.65 -1.17 15.79
C PHE A 59 -28.52 -0.19 15.41
N LYS A 60 -28.58 0.35 14.19
CA LYS A 60 -27.70 1.44 13.73
C LYS A 60 -28.54 2.71 13.59
N PRO A 61 -28.26 3.80 14.33
CA PRO A 61 -28.95 5.07 14.12
C PRO A 61 -28.65 5.60 12.71
N GLU A 62 -29.70 6.00 11.99
CA GLU A 62 -29.59 6.57 10.65
C GLU A 62 -28.77 7.87 10.66
N PRO A 63 -27.78 8.03 9.77
CA PRO A 63 -27.19 9.33 9.53
C PRO A 63 -28.20 10.18 8.74
N SER A 64 -28.56 11.33 9.29
CA SER A 64 -29.32 12.36 8.57
C SER A 64 -28.59 12.72 7.28
N SER A 65 -29.20 12.37 6.15
CA SER A 65 -28.98 12.87 4.79
C SER A 65 -27.84 13.89 4.65
N ALA A 66 -26.61 13.41 4.50
CA ALA A 66 -25.51 14.18 3.93
C ALA A 66 -25.69 14.19 2.40
N MET A 67 -26.59 15.04 1.92
CA MET A 67 -26.57 15.53 0.54
C MET A 67 -25.50 16.63 0.47
N GLY A 68 -24.52 16.45 -0.41
CA GLY A 68 -23.70 17.58 -0.91
C GLY A 68 -22.25 17.58 -0.44
N ASP A 69 -21.44 16.84 -1.18
CA ASP A 69 -20.16 17.28 -1.75
C ASP A 69 -19.03 17.85 -0.86
N GLY A 70 -18.02 17.00 -0.63
CA GLY A 70 -16.64 17.32 -0.98
C GLY A 70 -15.95 18.51 -0.29
N PHE A 71 -15.14 18.18 0.73
CA PHE A 71 -14.26 19.07 1.52
C PHE A 71 -15.01 19.91 2.56
N MET A 72 -14.41 19.99 3.76
CA MET A 72 -14.89 20.59 5.01
C MET A 72 -15.94 21.68 4.81
N ASN A 73 -17.02 21.67 5.62
CA ASN A 73 -17.98 22.77 5.73
C ASN A 73 -17.25 24.10 6.02
N ILE A 74 -16.81 24.80 4.97
CA ILE A 74 -16.31 26.17 5.07
C ILE A 74 -17.57 27.03 5.06
N PRO A 75 -17.84 27.83 6.10
CA PRO A 75 -18.87 28.86 6.06
C PRO A 75 -18.65 29.75 4.83
N ASP A 76 -19.71 30.11 4.09
CA ASP A 76 -19.70 30.85 2.81
C ASP A 76 -19.03 32.25 2.81
N GLY A 77 -18.23 32.60 3.82
CA GLY A 77 -17.54 33.89 3.96
C GLY A 77 -16.02 33.84 4.13
N ILE A 78 -15.38 32.65 4.04
CA ILE A 78 -13.92 32.51 4.26
C ILE A 78 -13.13 32.37 2.95
N ASP A 79 -13.80 32.22 1.80
CA ASP A 79 -13.15 32.13 0.48
C ASP A 79 -12.50 33.47 0.04
N GLU A 80 -12.93 34.59 0.62
CA GLU A 80 -12.47 35.94 0.26
C GLU A 80 -11.19 36.39 1.03
N GLU A 81 -10.72 35.61 1.99
CA GLU A 81 -9.55 35.96 2.84
C GLU A 81 -8.39 34.95 2.69
N LEU A 82 -8.29 34.28 1.54
CA LEU A 82 -7.14 33.43 1.25
C LEU A 82 -5.93 34.29 0.82
N PRO A 83 -4.75 34.08 1.44
CA PRO A 83 -3.57 34.95 1.27
C PRO A 83 -2.83 34.78 -0.07
N PHE A 84 -3.48 34.18 -1.06
CA PHE A 84 -2.96 34.01 -2.42
C PHE A 84 -3.99 34.53 -3.44
N ASN A 85 -4.26 35.83 -3.39
CA ASN A 85 -4.75 36.58 -4.55
C ASN A 85 -3.57 37.28 -5.23
#